data_AF-A0A1G0T2Y4-F1
#
_entry.id   AF-A0A1G0T2Y4-F1
#
_cell.length_a   1.000
_cell.length_b   1.000
_cell.length_c   1.000
_cell.angle_alpha   90.00
_cell.angle_beta   90.00
_cell.angle_gamma   90.00
#
_symmetry.space_group_name_H-M   'P 1'
#
loop_
_entity.id
_entity.type
_entity.pdbx_description
1 polymer ?
#
loop_
_entity_poly.entity_id
_entity_poly.type
_entity_poly.pdbx_seq_one_letter_code
_entity_poly.pdbx_strand_id
1 'polypeptide(L)'
;MKLAKKKINQVQSPKGGRKQTPKWFFIMLILIPVIFFILLELSLRLFDYGKDIPQWVDARRGKYIINPEVAFRYFNQVENIPTTIEDIFDQQKKNNAFRVFVLGGSSAAGFPYMPMGSFSRYIRKRLELTYPNSTIEVVNISLSAVNTYTILDMLPGVLEQKPNLILIYAGHNEYYGALGVGSMESLGTFRSFVKLVLYLNKYKTVQLIRNIISGIFCI
;
A
#
# COMPACT_ATOMS: atom_id res chain seq x y z
N MET A 1 -90.55 31.45 -12.46
CA MET A 1 -89.42 31.40 -11.48
C MET A 1 -88.17 30.92 -12.22
N LYS A 2 -87.25 31.82 -12.60
CA LYS A 2 -85.99 31.47 -13.30
C LYS A 2 -84.93 31.12 -12.27
N LEU A 3 -84.48 29.87 -12.24
CA LEU A 3 -83.33 29.44 -11.43
C LEU A 3 -82.04 29.91 -12.11
N ALA A 4 -81.33 30.83 -11.46
CA ALA A 4 -80.01 31.28 -11.89
C ALA A 4 -78.95 30.19 -11.62
N LYS A 5 -78.30 29.70 -12.68
CA LYS A 5 -77.12 28.82 -12.56
C LYS A 5 -75.96 29.60 -11.96
N LYS A 6 -75.57 29.23 -10.73
CA LYS A 6 -74.37 29.71 -10.04
C LYS A 6 -73.13 29.25 -10.82
N LYS A 7 -72.36 30.19 -11.38
CA LYS A 7 -71.03 29.91 -11.97
C LYS A 7 -70.09 29.46 -10.85
N ILE A 8 -69.69 28.20 -10.88
CA ILE A 8 -68.60 27.68 -10.05
C ILE A 8 -67.30 28.19 -10.71
N ASN A 9 -66.62 29.12 -10.04
CA ASN A 9 -65.27 29.51 -10.42
C ASN A 9 -64.36 28.29 -10.23
N GLN A 10 -63.85 27.75 -11.34
CA GLN A 10 -62.79 26.76 -11.31
C GLN A 10 -61.56 27.42 -10.68
N VAL A 11 -61.17 26.94 -9.50
CA VAL A 11 -59.87 27.25 -8.91
C VAL A 11 -58.82 26.71 -9.87
N GLN A 12 -58.09 27.60 -10.54
CA GLN A 12 -56.94 27.21 -11.34
C GLN A 12 -55.91 26.58 -10.40
N SER A 13 -55.72 25.27 -10.51
CA SER A 13 -54.59 24.58 -9.90
C SER A 13 -53.31 25.20 -10.46
N PRO A 14 -52.32 25.56 -9.61
CA PRO A 14 -51.08 26.13 -10.11
C PRO A 14 -50.42 25.08 -11.01
N LYS A 15 -50.28 25.40 -12.31
CA LYS A 15 -49.45 24.66 -13.25
C LYS A 15 -47.98 24.83 -12.84
N GLY A 16 -47.59 24.21 -11.75
CA GLY A 16 -46.20 24.03 -11.35
C GLY A 16 -45.57 23.00 -12.28
N GLY A 17 -45.14 23.43 -13.46
CA GLY A 17 -44.25 22.61 -14.28
C GLY A 17 -43.03 22.25 -13.45
N ARG A 18 -42.78 20.95 -13.22
CA ARG A 18 -41.54 20.50 -12.56
C ARG A 18 -40.38 21.05 -13.37
N LYS A 19 -39.71 22.09 -12.86
CA LYS A 19 -38.47 22.61 -13.45
C LYS A 19 -37.49 21.44 -13.47
N GLN A 20 -37.13 20.98 -14.67
CA GLN A 20 -36.16 19.90 -14.81
C GLN A 20 -34.83 20.38 -14.22
N THR A 21 -34.28 19.61 -13.29
CA THR A 21 -32.97 19.93 -12.71
C THR A 21 -31.94 19.92 -13.83
N PRO A 22 -31.15 21.00 -13.98
CA PRO A 22 -30.24 21.09 -15.09
C PRO A 22 -29.10 20.07 -14.93
N LYS A 23 -28.66 19.44 -16.02
CA LYS A 23 -27.65 18.36 -15.98
C LYS A 23 -26.33 18.79 -15.31
N TRP A 24 -25.98 20.08 -15.36
CA TRP A 24 -24.80 20.63 -14.67
C TRP A 24 -24.88 20.50 -13.16
N PHE A 25 -26.08 20.48 -12.56
CA PHE A 25 -26.25 20.27 -11.13
C PHE A 25 -25.69 18.91 -10.69
N PHE A 26 -25.98 17.85 -11.44
CA PHE A 26 -25.46 16.51 -11.15
C PHE A 26 -23.94 16.42 -11.36
N ILE A 27 -23.40 17.14 -12.35
CA ILE A 27 -21.96 17.25 -12.56
C ILE A 27 -21.30 17.92 -11.35
N MET A 28 -21.85 19.04 -10.88
CA MET A 28 -21.33 19.77 -9.73
C MET A 28 -21.42 18.95 -8.44
N LEU A 29 -22.49 18.16 -8.27
CA LEU A 29 -22.66 17.27 -7.12
C LEU A 29 -21.53 16.24 -7.00
N ILE A 30 -20.99 15.75 -8.12
CA ILE A 30 -19.84 14.83 -8.14
C ILE A 30 -18.52 15.60 -8.07
N LEU A 31 -18.42 16.72 -8.78
CA LEU A 31 -17.16 17.46 -8.93
C LEU A 31 -16.73 18.12 -7.61
N ILE A 32 -17.66 18.66 -6.83
CA ILE A 32 -17.34 19.35 -5.57
C ILE A 32 -16.61 18.42 -4.58
N PRO A 33 -17.12 17.22 -4.23
CA PRO A 33 -16.39 16.28 -3.37
C PRO A 33 -15.04 15.85 -3.94
N VAL A 34 -14.95 15.62 -5.26
CA VAL A 34 -13.69 15.22 -5.91
C VAL A 34 -12.64 16.33 -5.78
N ILE A 35 -13.01 17.58 -6.08
CA ILE A 35 -12.14 18.74 -5.90
C ILE A 35 -11.73 18.89 -4.44
N PHE A 36 -12.67 18.72 -3.50
CA PHE A 36 -12.36 18.78 -2.07
C PHE A 36 -11.27 17.79 -1.67
N PHE A 37 -11.38 16.51 -2.05
CA PHE A 37 -10.37 15.50 -1.71
C PHE A 37 -9.03 15.73 -2.42
N ILE A 38 -9.03 16.26 -3.65
CA ILE A 38 -7.80 16.65 -4.34
C ILE A 38 -7.10 17.78 -3.57
N LEU A 39 -7.84 18.83 -3.21
CA LEU A 39 -7.29 19.95 -2.45
C LEU A 39 -6.80 19.49 -1.07
N LEU A 40 -7.54 18.62 -0.39
CA LEU A 40 -7.14 18.06 0.89
C LEU A 40 -5.82 17.28 0.78
N GLU A 41 -5.70 16.38 -0.20
CA GLU A 41 -4.47 15.61 -0.42
C GLU A 41 -3.28 16.53 -0.74
N LEU A 42 -3.49 17.56 -1.56
CA LEU A 42 -2.46 18.55 -1.87
C LEU A 42 -2.03 19.34 -0.63
N SER A 43 -2.98 19.80 0.18
CA SER A 43 -2.67 20.48 1.45
C SER A 43 -1.89 19.57 2.39
N LEU A 44 -2.31 18.32 2.57
CA LEU A 44 -1.61 17.36 3.42
C LEU A 44 -0.18 17.09 2.94
N ARG A 45 0.05 17.01 1.62
CA ARG A 45 1.40 16.88 1.05
C ARG A 45 2.25 18.14 1.23
N LEU A 46 1.66 19.33 1.09
CA LEU A 46 2.35 20.61 1.29
C LEU A 46 2.87 20.79 2.72
N PHE A 47 2.14 20.25 3.71
CA PHE A 47 2.53 20.29 5.12
C PHE A 47 3.28 19.03 5.60
N ASP A 48 3.73 18.17 4.67
CA ASP A 48 4.45 16.92 4.97
C ASP A 48 3.74 16.02 5.99
N TYR A 49 2.41 15.92 5.88
CA TYR A 49 1.61 15.10 6.77
C TYR A 49 1.84 13.60 6.52
N GLY A 50 1.91 12.82 7.59
CA GLY A 50 2.05 11.35 7.52
C GLY A 50 3.43 10.89 7.06
N LYS A 51 3.52 9.66 6.55
CA LYS A 51 4.78 9.07 6.08
C LYS A 51 4.74 8.78 4.60
N ASP A 52 5.80 9.15 3.88
CA ASP A 52 6.07 8.63 2.55
C ASP A 52 7.06 7.49 2.65
N ILE A 53 6.57 6.27 2.38
CA ILE A 53 7.35 5.05 2.53
C ILE A 53 7.55 4.47 1.14
N PRO A 54 8.44 5.03 0.28
CA PRO A 54 8.82 4.38 -0.98
C PRO A 54 9.46 3.02 -0.67
N GLN A 55 9.46 2.10 -1.64
CA GLN A 55 10.04 0.77 -1.40
C GLN A 55 11.56 0.84 -1.32
N TRP A 56 12.18 1.64 -2.20
CA TRP A 56 13.62 1.79 -2.29
C TRP A 56 14.01 3.21 -1.88
N VAL A 57 15.10 3.33 -1.12
CA VAL A 57 15.73 4.61 -0.77
C VAL A 57 17.20 4.61 -1.20
N ASP A 58 17.77 5.80 -1.38
CA ASP A 58 19.17 5.95 -1.79
C ASP A 58 20.11 5.57 -0.63
N ALA A 59 20.96 4.57 -0.86
CA ALA A 59 22.01 4.13 0.05
C ALA A 59 23.35 4.87 -0.17
N ARG A 60 23.33 5.93 -0.96
CA ARG A 60 24.44 6.71 -1.51
C ARG A 60 25.25 5.95 -2.56
N ARG A 61 26.02 6.70 -3.35
CA ARG A 61 26.94 6.18 -4.39
C ARG A 61 26.24 5.31 -5.45
N GLY A 62 25.02 5.69 -5.85
CA GLY A 62 24.26 4.99 -6.89
C GLY A 62 23.77 3.62 -6.45
N LYS A 63 23.54 3.43 -5.15
CA LYS A 63 23.03 2.19 -4.56
C LYS A 63 21.63 2.40 -4.01
N TYR A 64 20.80 1.37 -4.09
CA TYR A 64 19.53 1.31 -3.40
C TYR A 64 19.58 0.36 -2.22
N ILE A 65 18.74 0.64 -1.24
CA ILE A 65 18.41 -0.22 -0.10
C ILE A 65 16.88 -0.24 0.05
N ILE A 66 16.34 -1.33 0.58
CA ILE A 66 14.92 -1.34 1.00
C ILE A 66 14.70 -0.26 2.05
N ASN A 67 13.58 0.46 1.98
CA ASN A 67 13.25 1.46 2.98
C ASN A 67 13.17 0.79 4.38
N PRO A 68 13.98 1.21 5.37
CA PRO A 68 13.94 0.63 6.71
C PRO A 68 12.56 0.74 7.37
N GLU A 69 11.75 1.71 6.94
CA GLU A 69 10.38 1.91 7.41
C GLU A 69 9.33 1.14 6.61
N VAL A 70 9.70 0.27 5.67
CA VAL A 70 8.74 -0.44 4.81
C VAL A 70 7.73 -1.28 5.61
N ALA A 71 8.13 -1.75 6.79
CA ALA A 71 7.27 -2.50 7.70
C ALA A 71 6.05 -1.70 8.19
N PHE A 72 6.15 -0.37 8.36
CA PHE A 72 5.03 0.49 8.77
C PHE A 72 3.85 0.50 7.78
N ARG A 73 4.02 -0.05 6.57
CA ARG A 73 2.89 -0.26 5.66
C ARG A 73 1.94 -1.35 6.12
N TYR A 74 2.43 -2.31 6.90
CA TYR A 74 1.71 -3.54 7.26
C TYR A 74 1.43 -3.67 8.76
N PHE A 75 2.22 -2.98 9.59
CA PHE A 75 2.11 -3.01 11.05
C PHE A 75 1.67 -1.65 11.58
N ASN A 76 0.57 -1.61 12.35
CA ASN A 76 0.04 -0.37 12.93
C ASN A 76 -0.27 -0.47 14.43
N GLN A 77 -0.34 -1.68 14.98
CA GLN A 77 -0.77 -1.95 16.36
C GLN A 77 0.35 -2.53 17.24
N VAL A 78 1.42 -3.06 16.65
CA VAL A 78 2.55 -3.63 17.40
C VAL A 78 3.63 -2.60 17.72
N GLU A 79 4.14 -2.65 18.95
CA GLU A 79 5.26 -1.81 19.41
C GLU A 79 6.59 -2.23 18.78
N ASN A 80 6.82 -3.54 18.63
CA ASN A 80 8.06 -4.10 18.09
C ASN A 80 7.93 -4.41 16.60
N ILE A 81 8.11 -3.38 15.77
CA ILE A 81 8.03 -3.50 14.31
C ILE A 81 9.26 -4.26 13.81
N PRO A 82 9.08 -5.31 12.99
CA PRO A 82 10.20 -6.08 12.45
C PRO A 82 11.02 -5.25 11.47
N THR A 83 12.33 -5.51 11.43
CA THR A 83 13.26 -4.91 10.47
C THR A 83 13.58 -5.87 9.34
N THR A 84 13.93 -5.32 8.18
CA THR A 84 14.41 -6.09 7.02
C THR A 84 15.91 -6.32 7.11
N ILE A 85 16.41 -7.24 6.27
CA ILE A 85 17.84 -7.28 6.00
C ILE A 85 18.18 -6.11 5.06
N GLU A 86 18.98 -5.17 5.55
CA GLU A 86 19.36 -3.92 4.86
C GLU A 86 20.38 -4.16 3.73
N ASP A 87 20.03 -5.03 2.77
CA ASP A 87 20.87 -5.32 1.61
C ASP A 87 20.87 -4.16 0.60
N ILE A 88 22.09 -3.77 0.20
CA ILE A 88 22.32 -2.75 -0.82
C ILE A 88 22.61 -3.36 -2.20
N PHE A 89 22.17 -2.70 -3.26
CA PHE A 89 22.40 -3.13 -4.65
C PHE A 89 22.53 -1.92 -5.60
N ASP A 90 23.06 -2.11 -6.81
CA ASP A 90 23.22 -1.03 -7.79
C ASP A 90 21.86 -0.49 -8.24
N GLN A 91 21.67 0.83 -8.17
CA GLN A 91 20.48 1.49 -8.73
C GLN A 91 20.38 1.23 -10.23
N GLN A 92 21.50 1.37 -10.94
CA GLN A 92 21.63 0.97 -12.33
C GLN A 92 22.27 -0.42 -12.40
N LYS A 93 21.47 -1.42 -12.76
CA LYS A 93 21.95 -2.79 -12.95
C LYS A 93 23.06 -2.84 -14.01
N LYS A 94 24.23 -3.36 -13.63
CA LYS A 94 25.36 -3.57 -14.56
C LYS A 94 25.04 -4.68 -15.55
N ASN A 95 25.67 -4.62 -16.74
CA ASN A 95 25.44 -5.61 -17.79
C ASN A 95 25.87 -7.03 -17.38
N ASN A 96 26.92 -7.16 -16.57
CA ASN A 96 27.38 -8.43 -16.01
C ASN A 96 26.77 -8.75 -14.63
N ALA A 97 25.70 -8.08 -14.22
CA ALA A 97 25.09 -8.32 -12.92
C ALA A 97 24.07 -9.46 -12.97
N PHE A 98 24.17 -10.36 -11.98
CA PHE A 98 23.15 -11.35 -11.68
C PHE A 98 22.43 -10.97 -10.38
N ARG A 99 21.21 -10.47 -10.53
CA ARG A 99 20.39 -9.90 -9.46
C ARG A 99 19.31 -10.87 -9.01
N VAL A 100 19.36 -11.27 -7.75
CA VAL A 100 18.39 -12.15 -7.09
C VAL A 100 17.68 -11.36 -6.02
N PHE A 101 16.34 -11.40 -6.00
CA PHE A 101 15.57 -10.93 -4.85
C PHE A 101 15.03 -12.10 -4.06
N VAL A 102 15.10 -12.00 -2.73
CA VAL A 102 14.52 -12.96 -1.81
C VAL A 102 13.38 -12.27 -1.05
N LEU A 103 12.18 -12.83 -1.15
CA LEU A 103 10.97 -12.38 -0.45
C LEU A 103 10.46 -13.51 0.45
N GLY A 104 9.95 -13.14 1.61
CA GLY A 104 9.39 -14.12 2.53
C GLY A 104 9.18 -13.61 3.95
N GLY A 105 8.83 -14.56 4.82
CA GLY A 105 8.65 -14.35 6.26
C GLY A 105 9.96 -14.38 7.06
N SER A 106 9.83 -14.59 8.37
CA SER A 106 10.93 -14.62 9.35
C SER A 106 12.02 -15.65 9.02
N SER A 107 11.66 -16.86 8.57
CA SER A 107 12.64 -17.89 8.18
C SER A 107 13.47 -17.47 6.97
N ALA A 108 12.87 -16.75 6.02
CA ALA A 108 13.57 -16.23 4.85
C ALA A 108 14.46 -15.04 5.21
N ALA A 109 14.03 -14.23 6.18
CA ALA A 109 14.85 -13.19 6.77
C ALA A 109 16.03 -13.76 7.58
N GLY A 110 15.93 -15.01 8.04
CA GLY A 110 16.94 -15.67 8.87
C GLY A 110 16.78 -15.42 10.37
N PHE A 111 15.57 -15.03 10.82
CA PHE A 111 15.26 -14.83 12.23
C PHE A 111 15.48 -16.12 13.05
N PRO A 112 16.03 -16.05 14.28
CA PRO A 112 16.48 -14.84 15.00
C PRO A 112 17.94 -14.43 14.71
N TYR A 113 18.60 -15.08 13.75
CA TYR A 113 20.03 -14.92 13.49
C TYR A 113 20.34 -14.00 12.30
N MET A 114 19.47 -13.04 12.02
CA MET A 114 19.64 -12.10 10.90
C MET A 114 20.91 -11.25 11.10
N PRO A 115 21.66 -10.91 10.04
CA PRO A 115 21.47 -11.34 8.66
C PRO A 115 22.15 -12.68 8.34
N MET A 116 23.02 -13.21 9.21
CA MET A 116 23.92 -14.33 8.90
C MET A 116 23.23 -15.70 8.83
N GLY A 117 22.13 -15.88 9.55
CA GLY A 117 21.30 -17.08 9.50
C GLY A 117 20.39 -17.16 8.27
N SER A 118 20.34 -16.12 7.45
CA SER A 118 19.55 -16.12 6.22
C SER A 118 20.20 -17.00 5.14
N PHE A 119 19.41 -17.86 4.50
CA PHE A 119 19.87 -18.64 3.34
C PHE A 119 20.34 -17.74 2.18
N SER A 120 19.88 -16.49 2.11
CA SER A 120 20.34 -15.52 1.10
C SER A 120 21.85 -15.25 1.18
N ARG A 121 22.46 -15.31 2.37
CA ARG A 121 23.91 -15.14 2.56
C ARG A 121 24.68 -16.29 1.93
N TYR A 122 24.20 -17.51 2.15
CA TYR A 122 24.78 -18.71 1.55
C TYR A 122 24.66 -18.65 0.02
N ILE A 123 23.47 -18.34 -0.51
CA ILE A 123 23.25 -18.21 -1.96
C ILE A 123 24.20 -17.17 -2.57
N ARG A 124 24.30 -15.98 -1.95
CA ARG A 124 25.22 -14.93 -2.41
C ARG A 124 26.65 -15.47 -2.53
N LYS A 125 27.16 -16.08 -1.45
CA LYS A 125 28.54 -16.55 -1.43
C LYS A 125 28.80 -17.66 -2.46
N ARG A 126 27.85 -18.59 -2.63
CA ARG A 126 27.94 -19.65 -3.63
C ARG A 126 27.95 -19.09 -5.06
N LEU A 127 27.10 -18.12 -5.36
CA LEU A 127 27.06 -17.46 -6.67
C LEU A 127 28.34 -16.67 -6.96
N GLU A 128 28.87 -15.93 -5.99
CA GLU A 128 30.14 -15.19 -6.12
C GLU A 128 31.31 -16.12 -6.43
N LEU A 129 31.38 -17.29 -5.77
CA LEU A 129 32.42 -18.29 -6.03
C LEU A 129 32.26 -18.98 -7.39
N THR A 130 31.01 -19.22 -7.81
CA THR A 130 30.71 -19.93 -9.07
C THR A 130 30.89 -19.01 -10.29
N TYR A 131 30.60 -17.72 -10.15
CA TYR A 131 30.62 -16.73 -11.23
C TYR A 131 31.49 -15.52 -10.87
N PRO A 132 32.82 -15.69 -10.72
CA PRO A 132 33.71 -14.65 -10.19
C PRO A 132 33.79 -13.39 -11.06
N ASN A 133 33.47 -13.49 -12.36
CA ASN A 133 33.46 -12.36 -13.30
C ASN A 133 32.10 -11.62 -13.37
N SER A 134 31.09 -12.08 -12.62
CA SER A 134 29.77 -11.46 -12.57
C SER A 134 29.62 -10.59 -11.32
N THR A 135 28.89 -9.49 -11.44
CA THR A 135 28.47 -8.72 -10.26
C THR A 135 27.28 -9.44 -9.62
N ILE A 136 27.49 -10.11 -8.48
CA ILE A 136 26.40 -10.84 -7.80
C ILE A 136 25.68 -9.89 -6.83
N GLU A 137 24.36 -9.78 -7.01
CA GLU A 137 23.50 -8.99 -6.14
C GLU A 137 22.39 -9.91 -5.60
N VAL A 138 22.48 -10.31 -4.33
CA VAL A 138 21.41 -11.07 -3.68
C VAL A 138 20.76 -10.18 -2.64
N VAL A 139 19.58 -9.64 -2.93
CA VAL A 139 18.89 -8.66 -2.10
C VAL A 139 17.77 -9.35 -1.35
N ASN A 140 17.93 -9.51 -0.03
CA ASN A 140 16.88 -10.11 0.79
C ASN A 140 16.02 -9.04 1.44
N ILE A 141 14.76 -8.96 1.01
CA ILE A 141 13.76 -8.01 1.54
C ILE A 141 12.70 -8.71 2.39
N SER A 142 12.99 -9.93 2.84
CA SER A 142 12.10 -10.69 3.72
C SER A 142 11.89 -9.96 5.04
N LEU A 143 10.68 -10.09 5.58
CA LEU A 143 10.24 -9.39 6.79
C LEU A 143 9.58 -10.39 7.74
N SER A 144 9.88 -10.32 9.03
CA SER A 144 9.25 -11.21 10.00
C SER A 144 7.76 -10.95 10.13
N ALA A 145 7.01 -11.98 10.52
CA ALA A 145 5.56 -11.93 10.76
C ALA A 145 4.70 -11.43 9.58
N VAL A 146 5.20 -11.43 8.34
CA VAL A 146 4.40 -11.09 7.15
C VAL A 146 3.98 -12.32 6.36
N ASN A 147 2.95 -12.15 5.53
CA ASN A 147 2.38 -13.16 4.64
C ASN A 147 2.41 -12.73 3.17
N THR A 148 1.68 -13.45 2.32
CA THR A 148 1.66 -13.21 0.87
C THR A 148 1.06 -11.85 0.47
N TYR A 149 0.30 -11.16 1.33
CA TYR A 149 -0.13 -9.78 1.03
C TYR A 149 1.06 -8.83 0.95
N THR A 150 1.99 -8.91 1.90
CA THR A 150 3.21 -8.09 1.89
C THR A 150 4.10 -8.43 0.70
N ILE A 151 4.28 -9.73 0.41
CA ILE A 151 5.06 -10.17 -0.74
C ILE A 151 4.47 -9.61 -2.05
N LEU A 152 3.14 -9.69 -2.19
CA LEU A 152 2.43 -9.17 -3.36
C LEU A 152 2.55 -7.64 -3.47
N ASP A 153 2.50 -6.92 -2.35
CA ASP A 153 2.64 -5.46 -2.32
C ASP A 153 4.06 -4.99 -2.71
N MET A 154 5.10 -5.72 -2.30
CA MET A 154 6.50 -5.40 -2.63
C MET A 154 6.93 -5.82 -4.04
N LEU A 155 6.22 -6.77 -4.66
CA LEU A 155 6.63 -7.38 -5.93
C LEU A 155 6.77 -6.37 -7.09
N PRO A 156 5.86 -5.39 -7.30
CA PRO A 156 6.02 -4.41 -8.38
C PRO A 156 7.35 -3.65 -8.29
N GLY A 157 7.71 -3.17 -7.10
CA GLY A 157 8.98 -2.48 -6.88
C GLY A 157 10.19 -3.39 -7.09
N VAL A 158 10.07 -4.71 -6.86
CA VAL A 158 11.13 -5.68 -7.19
C VAL A 158 11.27 -5.84 -8.71
N LEU A 159 10.16 -5.97 -9.43
CA LEU A 159 10.18 -6.14 -10.89
C LEU A 159 10.79 -4.94 -11.61
N GLU A 160 10.55 -3.72 -11.12
CA GLU A 160 11.19 -2.49 -11.62
C GLU A 160 12.72 -2.54 -11.55
N GLN A 161 13.29 -3.29 -10.59
CA GLN A 161 14.74 -3.44 -10.42
C GLN A 161 15.36 -4.51 -11.33
N LYS A 162 14.61 -5.04 -12.30
CA LYS A 162 15.10 -5.97 -13.34
C LYS A 162 15.82 -7.20 -12.77
N PRO A 163 15.18 -8.00 -11.88
CA PRO A 163 15.77 -9.21 -11.34
C PRO A 163 16.08 -10.24 -12.44
N ASN A 164 17.11 -11.06 -12.23
CA ASN A 164 17.31 -12.30 -12.98
C ASN A 164 16.55 -13.47 -12.33
N LEU A 165 16.39 -13.44 -11.01
CA LEU A 165 15.73 -14.48 -10.24
C LEU A 165 14.99 -13.86 -9.05
N ILE A 166 13.81 -14.40 -8.76
CA ILE A 166 13.04 -14.06 -7.56
C ILE A 166 12.80 -15.36 -6.79
N LEU A 167 13.22 -15.39 -5.53
CA LEU A 167 13.00 -16.50 -4.61
C LEU A 167 11.91 -16.09 -3.61
N ILE A 168 10.86 -16.89 -3.50
CA ILE A 168 9.74 -16.65 -2.59
C ILE A 168 9.68 -17.80 -1.58
N TYR A 169 9.77 -17.47 -0.29
CA TYR A 169 9.59 -18.40 0.81
C TYR A 169 8.44 -17.92 1.70
N ALA A 170 7.25 -18.50 1.51
CA ALA A 170 5.99 -18.07 2.13
C ALA A 170 5.24 -19.26 2.76
N GLY A 171 4.10 -19.01 3.41
CA GLY A 171 3.21 -20.04 3.94
C GLY A 171 3.02 -20.03 5.46
N HIS A 172 4.10 -19.87 6.23
CA HIS A 172 4.08 -19.97 7.70
C HIS A 172 3.15 -18.96 8.39
N ASN A 173 2.94 -17.80 7.75
CA ASN A 173 2.27 -16.65 8.33
C ASN A 173 0.94 -16.31 7.65
N GLU A 174 0.43 -17.14 6.73
CA GLU A 174 -0.80 -16.81 5.99
C GLU A 174 -2.03 -16.63 6.91
N TYR A 175 -2.03 -17.32 8.05
CA TYR A 175 -3.11 -17.21 9.03
C TYR A 175 -2.89 -16.08 10.05
N TYR A 176 -1.75 -16.10 10.77
CA TYR A 176 -1.49 -15.19 11.89
C TYR A 176 -0.61 -13.98 11.57
N GLY A 177 0.16 -14.01 10.48
CA GLY A 177 1.00 -12.88 10.10
C GLY A 177 0.18 -11.64 9.77
N ALA A 178 0.82 -10.48 9.72
CA ALA A 178 0.18 -9.20 9.46
C ALA A 178 -0.77 -9.29 8.25
N LEU A 179 -1.99 -8.76 8.41
CA LEU A 179 -3.09 -8.81 7.45
C LEU A 179 -3.70 -10.20 7.22
N GLY A 180 -3.24 -11.21 7.96
CA GLY A 180 -3.80 -12.55 7.98
C GLY A 180 -5.18 -12.57 8.63
N VAL A 181 -5.97 -13.61 8.32
CA VAL A 181 -7.35 -13.74 8.79
C VAL A 181 -7.48 -13.87 10.30
N GLY A 182 -6.47 -14.41 10.98
CA GLY A 182 -6.40 -14.53 12.43
C GLY A 182 -5.39 -13.57 13.06
N SER A 183 -4.93 -12.56 12.32
CA SER A 183 -3.94 -11.60 12.81
C SER A 183 -4.58 -10.55 13.71
N MET A 184 -3.83 -10.09 14.71
CA MET A 184 -4.18 -8.86 15.42
C MET A 184 -4.01 -7.63 14.51
N GLU A 185 -3.05 -7.69 13.58
CA GLU A 185 -2.81 -6.68 12.55
C GLU A 185 -3.72 -6.92 11.33
N SER A 186 -5.04 -7.01 11.54
CA SER A 186 -6.00 -7.33 10.47
C SER A 186 -6.77 -6.11 9.97
N LEU A 187 -7.05 -6.09 8.66
CA LEU A 187 -7.97 -5.15 8.02
C LEU A 187 -9.28 -5.85 7.60
N GLY A 188 -9.56 -7.03 8.19
CA GLY A 188 -10.68 -7.90 7.84
C GLY A 188 -10.28 -9.04 6.90
N THR A 189 -11.28 -9.84 6.51
CA THR A 189 -11.07 -11.11 5.79
C THR A 189 -11.21 -11.00 4.26
N PHE A 190 -11.76 -9.90 3.76
CA PHE A 190 -11.99 -9.69 2.33
C PHE A 190 -10.70 -9.30 1.60
N ARG A 191 -10.14 -10.25 0.84
CA ARG A 191 -8.89 -10.07 0.08
C ARG A 191 -8.83 -8.79 -0.75
N SER A 192 -9.88 -8.50 -1.51
CA SER A 192 -9.92 -7.31 -2.36
C SER A 192 -9.89 -6.02 -1.55
N PHE A 193 -10.49 -6.01 -0.37
CA PHE A 193 -10.48 -4.88 0.53
C PHE A 193 -9.08 -4.66 1.12
N VAL A 194 -8.40 -5.72 1.59
CA VAL A 194 -7.01 -5.62 2.08
C VAL A 194 -6.09 -5.04 1.01
N LYS A 195 -6.18 -5.55 -0.22
CA LYS A 195 -5.40 -5.03 -1.37
C LYS A 195 -5.73 -3.57 -1.66
N LEU A 196 -6.99 -3.18 -1.61
CA LEU A 196 -7.42 -1.80 -1.84
C LEU A 196 -6.82 -0.86 -0.79
N VAL A 197 -6.91 -1.23 0.50
CA VAL A 197 -6.34 -0.42 1.57
C VAL A 197 -4.82 -0.29 1.42
N LEU A 198 -4.11 -1.38 1.14
CA LEU A 198 -2.66 -1.32 0.88
C LEU A 198 -2.32 -0.38 -0.28
N TYR A 199 -3.05 -0.47 -1.40
CA TYR A 199 -2.87 0.42 -2.54
C TYR A 199 -3.14 1.90 -2.18
N LEU A 200 -4.13 2.14 -1.32
CA LEU A 200 -4.55 3.47 -0.89
C LEU A 200 -3.66 4.08 0.20
N ASN A 201 -2.90 3.28 0.96
CA ASN A 201 -2.04 3.76 2.06
C ASN A 201 -0.96 4.78 1.62
N LYS A 202 -0.67 4.86 0.32
CA LYS A 202 0.24 5.88 -0.26
C LYS A 202 -0.36 7.29 -0.30
N TYR A 203 -1.66 7.46 -0.07
CA TYR A 203 -2.32 8.77 -0.03
C TYR A 203 -2.39 9.30 1.39
N LYS A 204 -2.08 10.58 1.56
CA LYS A 204 -2.05 11.23 2.87
C LYS A 204 -3.43 11.31 3.51
N THR A 205 -4.46 11.49 2.68
CA THR A 205 -5.87 11.46 3.09
C THR A 205 -6.25 10.13 3.76
N VAL A 206 -5.73 9.01 3.24
CA VAL A 206 -6.01 7.68 3.78
C VAL A 206 -5.32 7.49 5.13
N GLN A 207 -4.07 7.98 5.25
CA GLN A 207 -3.36 8.02 6.53
C GLN A 207 -4.08 8.89 7.56
N LEU A 208 -4.62 10.05 7.15
CA LEU A 208 -5.41 10.93 8.00
C LEU A 208 -6.65 10.21 8.54
N ILE A 209 -7.43 9.56 7.67
CA ILE A 209 -8.61 8.79 8.07
C ILE A 209 -8.23 7.69 9.07
N ARG A 210 -7.14 6.96 8.79
CA ARG A 210 -6.65 5.91 9.69
C ARG A 210 -6.25 6.48 11.06
N ASN A 211 -5.54 7.60 11.09
CA ASN A 211 -5.11 8.24 12.32
C ASN A 211 -6.30 8.74 13.16
N ILE A 212 -7.35 9.28 12.51
CA ILE A 212 -8.60 9.67 13.19
C ILE A 212 -9.29 8.45 13.79
N ILE A 213 -9.43 7.36 13.02
CA ILE A 213 -10.06 6.11 13.50
C ILE A 213 -9.26 5.56 14.70
N SER A 214 -7.94 5.42 14.57
CA SER A 214 -7.08 4.96 15.66
C SER A 214 -7.20 5.86 16.90
N GLY A 215 -7.28 7.18 16.73
CA GLY A 215 -7.46 8.11 17.84
C GLY A 215 -8.82 8.03 18.55
N ILE A 216 -9.86 7.53 17.87
CA ILE A 216 -11.21 7.33 18.45
C ILE A 216 -11.30 5.98 19.19
N PHE A 217 -10.67 4.94 18.64
CA PHE A 217 -10.75 3.58 19.18
C PHE A 217 -9.62 3.21 20.16
N CYS A 218 -8.56 4.02 20.26
CA CYS A 218 -7.60 3.95 21.36
C CYS A 218 -8.13 4.74 22.58
N ILE A 219 -9.10 4.16 23.27
CA ILE A 219 -9.36 4.31 24.72
C ILE A 219 -9.18 2.93 25.33
#